data_AF-A0A7R9M013-F1
#
_entry.id   AF-A0A7R9M013-F1
#
_cell.length_a   1.000
_cell.length_b   1.000
_cell.length_c   1.000
_cell.angle_alpha   90.00
_cell.angle_beta   90.00
_cell.angle_gamma   90.00
#
_symmetry.space_group_name_H-M   'P 1'
#
loop_
_entity.id
_entity.type
_entity.pdbx_description
1 polymer ?
#
loop_
_entity_poly.entity_id
_entity_poly.type
_entity_poly.pdbx_seq_one_letter_code
_entity_poly.pdbx_strand_id
1 'polypeptide(L)'
;MISRVLYTEEVACVDPNKCMQYCNSPVSCYNTAYPKLVLGLMPSPFKGLLLAVMLAALMSDLTSIFNSSSTLFTCDIWPLIRKKAKLAELMIVGRCFVIVMVVISILWIPIIQEMQNGELYIYIQDIAANLSPPIAAIYILAIAWKR
;
A
#
# COMPACT_ATOMS: atom_id res chain seq x y z
N MET A 1 -13.00 16.73 8.39
CA MET A 1 -12.61 15.54 9.20
C MET A 1 -12.60 15.92 10.67
N ILE A 2 -13.20 15.11 11.55
CA ILE A 2 -13.29 15.36 13.01
C ILE A 2 -11.90 15.54 13.65
N SER A 3 -10.88 14.85 13.13
CA SER A 3 -9.48 15.01 13.56
C SER A 3 -8.93 16.43 13.39
N ARG A 4 -9.36 17.18 12.37
CA ARG A 4 -8.93 18.58 12.17
C ARG A 4 -9.56 19.55 13.17
N VAL A 5 -10.71 19.20 13.75
CA VAL A 5 -11.37 20.02 14.79
C VAL A 5 -10.76 19.74 16.16
N LEU A 6 -10.38 18.49 16.44
CA LEU A 6 -9.79 18.09 17.72
C LEU A 6 -8.28 18.33 17.81
N TYR A 7 -7.56 18.29 16.68
CA TYR A 7 -6.10 18.44 16.61
C TYR A 7 -5.71 19.51 15.58
N THR A 8 -6.10 20.76 15.83
CA THR A 8 -5.88 21.89 14.91
C THR A 8 -4.40 22.16 14.66
N GLU A 9 -3.57 22.22 15.71
CA GLU A 9 -2.14 22.54 15.61
C GLU A 9 -1.31 21.43 14.94
N GLU A 10 -1.78 20.18 15.00
CA GLU A 10 -1.00 19.02 14.57
C GLU A 10 -1.50 18.37 13.28
N VAL A 11 -2.79 18.51 12.93
CA VAL A 11 -3.41 17.88 11.75
C VAL A 11 -3.96 18.91 10.77
N ALA A 12 -4.24 20.13 11.25
CA ALA A 12 -4.66 21.28 10.42
C ALA A 12 -3.59 22.38 10.40
N CYS A 13 -2.32 22.01 10.52
CA CYS A 13 -1.21 22.95 10.47
C CYS A 13 -1.22 23.73 9.14
N VAL A 14 -1.07 25.05 9.23
CA VAL A 14 -1.02 25.98 8.09
C VAL A 14 0.41 26.45 7.81
N ASP A 15 1.30 26.35 8.81
CA ASP A 15 2.71 26.75 8.73
C ASP A 15 3.59 25.55 8.31
N PRO A 16 4.31 25.64 7.17
CA PRO A 16 5.14 24.56 6.64
C PRO A 16 6.21 24.06 7.63
N ASN A 17 6.78 24.93 8.45
CA ASN A 17 7.84 24.56 9.39
C ASN A 17 7.31 23.71 10.55
N LYS A 18 6.12 24.06 11.06
CA LYS A 18 5.43 23.27 12.08
C LYS A 18 4.93 21.94 11.52
N CYS A 19 4.39 21.94 10.29
CA CYS A 19 3.95 20.71 9.63
C CYS A 19 5.11 19.72 9.45
N MET A 20 6.29 20.22 9.07
CA MET A 20 7.50 19.39 8.92
C MET A 20 7.89 18.72 10.25
N GLN A 21 7.83 19.46 11.36
CA GLN A 21 8.19 18.95 12.69
C GLN A 21 7.25 17.83 13.19
N TYR A 22 5.95 17.95 12.96
CA TYR A 22 4.96 17.00 13.48
C TYR A 22 4.66 15.83 12.53
N CYS A 23 4.81 16.02 11.22
CA CYS A 23 4.28 15.11 10.21
C CYS A 23 5.30 14.70 9.15
N ASN A 24 6.54 15.20 9.22
CA ASN A 24 7.58 15.00 8.20
C ASN A 24 7.09 15.36 6.78
N SER A 25 6.16 16.31 6.68
CA SER A 25 5.63 16.81 5.41
C SER A 25 5.33 18.30 5.53
N PRO A 26 5.73 19.11 4.53
CA PRO A 26 5.52 20.56 4.57
C PRO A 26 4.09 20.99 4.21
N VAL A 27 3.26 20.12 3.64
CA VAL A 27 1.94 20.53 3.11
C VAL A 27 0.73 19.81 3.72
N SER A 28 0.89 18.60 4.29
CA SER A 28 -0.26 17.87 4.86
C SER A 28 0.13 16.77 5.85
N CYS A 29 -0.66 16.65 6.92
CA CYS A 29 -0.55 15.64 7.99
C CYS A 29 -1.55 14.49 7.86
N TYR A 30 -2.07 14.25 6.65
CA TYR A 30 -3.20 13.35 6.40
C TYR A 30 -2.96 11.91 6.91
N ASN A 31 -1.78 11.35 6.62
CA ASN A 31 -1.45 9.95 6.95
C ASN A 31 -1.45 9.65 8.46
N THR A 32 -1.13 10.64 9.30
CA THR A 32 -1.02 10.48 10.76
C THR A 32 -2.32 10.86 11.50
N ALA A 33 -3.31 11.42 10.78
CA ALA A 33 -4.55 11.90 11.36
C ALA A 33 -5.39 10.79 12.02
N TYR A 34 -5.48 9.62 11.37
CA TYR A 34 -6.29 8.50 11.87
C TYR A 34 -5.67 7.83 13.11
N PRO A 35 -4.37 7.47 13.13
CA PRO A 35 -3.72 6.95 14.34
C PRO A 35 -3.82 7.92 15.54
N LYS A 36 -3.65 9.23 15.32
CA LYS A 36 -3.80 10.23 16.39
C LYS A 36 -5.21 10.27 16.97
N LEU A 37 -6.23 10.23 16.11
CA LEU A 37 -7.63 10.20 16.54
C LEU A 37 -7.90 8.99 17.45
N VAL A 38 -7.42 7.81 17.04
CA VAL A 38 -7.59 6.56 17.79
C VAL A 38 -6.91 6.65 19.15
N LEU A 39 -5.64 7.10 19.18
CA LEU A 39 -4.86 7.17 20.41
C LEU A 39 -5.39 8.19 21.41
N GLY A 40 -5.98 9.28 20.93
CA GLY A 40 -6.46 10.37 21.79
C GLY A 40 -7.90 10.24 22.27
N LEU A 41 -8.79 9.58 21.52
CA LEU A 41 -10.21 9.46 21.90
C LEU A 41 -10.59 8.13 22.57
N MET A 42 -9.92 7.02 22.25
CA MET A 42 -10.30 5.71 22.79
C MET A 42 -9.92 5.58 24.27
N PRO A 43 -10.74 4.93 25.12
CA PRO A 43 -10.32 4.54 26.46
C PRO A 43 -9.39 3.31 26.45
N SER A 44 -8.53 3.17 27.47
CA SER A 44 -7.77 1.93 27.71
C SER A 44 -8.77 0.85 28.16
N PRO A 45 -8.99 -0.31 27.50
CA PRO A 45 -8.10 -1.19 26.70
C PRO A 45 -8.30 -1.17 25.18
N PHE A 46 -9.29 -0.42 24.68
CA PHE A 46 -9.67 -0.43 23.26
C PHE A 46 -8.60 0.18 22.35
N LYS A 47 -7.72 1.05 22.88
CA LYS A 47 -6.54 1.55 22.15
C LYS A 47 -5.66 0.41 21.64
N GLY A 48 -5.31 -0.53 22.51
CA GLY A 48 -4.44 -1.65 22.18
C GLY A 48 -5.12 -2.62 21.19
N LEU A 49 -6.41 -2.87 21.40
CA LEU A 49 -7.21 -3.70 20.49
C LEU A 49 -7.22 -3.11 19.07
N LEU A 50 -7.46 -1.81 18.93
CA LEU A 50 -7.57 -1.21 17.59
C LEU A 50 -6.21 -1.15 16.88
N LEU A 51 -5.11 -0.86 17.59
CA LEU A 51 -3.77 -0.95 17.02
C LEU A 51 -3.43 -2.37 16.55
N ALA A 52 -3.77 -3.39 17.35
CA ALA A 52 -3.57 -4.78 16.97
C ALA A 52 -4.38 -5.15 15.72
N VAL A 53 -5.65 -4.72 15.63
CA VAL A 53 -6.49 -4.95 14.44
C VAL A 53 -5.91 -4.27 13.21
N MET A 54 -5.43 -3.03 13.33
CA MET A 54 -4.79 -2.33 12.21
C MET A 54 -3.54 -3.06 11.71
N LEU A 55 -2.66 -3.47 12.63
CA LEU A 55 -1.45 -4.24 12.26
C LEU A 55 -1.80 -5.60 11.64
N ALA A 56 -2.81 -6.29 12.18
CA ALA A 56 -3.28 -7.56 11.63
C ALA A 56 -3.85 -7.40 10.22
N ALA A 57 -4.66 -6.37 9.99
CA ALA A 57 -5.21 -6.04 8.68
C ALA A 57 -4.08 -5.75 7.66
N LEU A 58 -3.10 -4.92 8.04
CA LEU A 58 -1.93 -4.63 7.20
C LEU A 58 -1.15 -5.90 6.84
N MET A 59 -0.91 -6.80 7.81
CA MET A 59 -0.20 -8.05 7.55
C MET A 59 -0.99 -8.99 6.63
N SER A 60 -2.32 -9.01 6.75
CA SER A 60 -3.20 -9.78 5.87
C SER A 60 -3.13 -9.28 4.43
N ASP A 61 -3.21 -7.97 4.23
CA ASP A 61 -3.16 -7.35 2.90
C ASP A 61 -1.79 -7.56 2.24
N LEU A 62 -0.69 -7.34 2.98
CA LEU A 62 0.66 -7.60 2.49
C LEU A 62 0.85 -9.07 2.08
N THR A 63 0.37 -9.99 2.91
CA THR A 63 0.43 -11.43 2.60
C THR A 63 -0.34 -11.76 1.33
N SER A 64 -1.53 -11.19 1.16
CA SER A 64 -2.37 -11.39 -0.03
C SER A 64 -1.69 -10.87 -1.31
N ILE A 65 -1.13 -9.66 -1.26
CA ILE A 65 -0.45 -9.03 -2.40
C ILE A 65 0.78 -9.82 -2.81
N PHE A 66 1.65 -10.19 -1.87
CA PHE A 66 2.86 -10.94 -2.18
C PHE A 66 2.57 -12.36 -2.66
N ASN A 67 1.57 -13.03 -2.07
CA ASN A 67 1.19 -14.38 -2.49
C ASN A 67 0.57 -14.39 -3.91
N SER A 68 -0.30 -13.43 -4.21
CA SER A 68 -0.90 -13.29 -5.54
C SER A 68 0.16 -12.98 -6.60
N SER A 69 1.06 -12.04 -6.31
CA SER A 69 2.16 -11.65 -7.21
C SER A 69 3.14 -12.80 -7.44
N SER A 70 3.48 -13.57 -6.40
CA SER A 70 4.30 -14.77 -6.53
C SER A 70 3.63 -15.80 -7.41
N THR A 71 2.32 -16.01 -7.27
CA THR A 71 1.57 -16.97 -8.08
C THR A 71 1.57 -16.57 -9.54
N LEU A 72 1.25 -15.30 -9.85
CA LEU A 72 1.33 -14.75 -11.21
C LEU A 72 2.73 -14.95 -11.81
N PHE A 73 3.79 -14.65 -11.06
CA PHE A 73 5.15 -14.84 -11.55
C PHE A 73 5.47 -16.33 -11.82
N THR A 74 5.12 -17.23 -10.90
CA THR A 74 5.43 -18.66 -11.03
C THR A 74 4.58 -19.39 -12.07
N CYS A 75 3.33 -18.97 -12.28
CA CYS A 75 2.39 -19.64 -13.18
C CYS A 75 2.38 -19.03 -14.58
N ASP A 76 2.52 -17.70 -14.70
CA ASP A 76 2.40 -17.02 -16.00
C ASP A 76 3.77 -16.73 -16.62
N ILE A 77 4.74 -16.29 -15.80
CA ILE A 77 6.05 -15.83 -16.31
C ILE A 77 7.08 -16.96 -16.34
N TRP A 78 7.20 -17.73 -15.26
CA TRP A 78 8.22 -18.78 -15.15
C TRP A 78 8.16 -19.85 -16.25
N PRO A 79 6.97 -20.31 -16.71
CA PRO A 79 6.90 -21.30 -17.79
C PRO A 79 7.36 -20.79 -19.15
N LEU A 80 7.34 -19.47 -19.37
CA LEU A 80 7.89 -18.86 -20.60
C LEU A 80 9.40 -19.05 -20.69
N ILE A 81 10.10 -18.97 -19.55
CA ILE A 81 11.55 -19.17 -19.46
C ILE A 81 11.88 -20.66 -19.40
N ARG A 82 11.13 -21.44 -18.62
CA ARG A 82 11.39 -22.87 -18.40
C ARG A 82 10.14 -23.72 -18.66
N LYS A 83 10.02 -24.22 -19.89
CA LYS A 83 8.89 -25.02 -20.39
C LYS A 83 8.64 -26.35 -19.66
N LYS A 84 9.62 -26.89 -18.92
CA LYS A 84 9.50 -28.10 -18.10
C LYS A 84 9.94 -27.83 -16.65
N ALA A 85 9.18 -27.00 -15.95
CA ALA A 85 9.39 -26.75 -14.53
C ALA A 85 8.78 -27.87 -13.68
N LYS A 86 9.48 -28.32 -12.63
CA LYS A 86 8.93 -29.26 -11.63
C LYS A 86 8.11 -28.49 -10.59
N LEU A 87 7.11 -29.13 -9.98
CA LEU A 87 6.31 -28.55 -8.88
C LEU A 87 7.18 -28.06 -7.71
N ALA A 88 8.21 -28.82 -7.34
CA ALA A 88 9.15 -28.43 -6.28
C ALA A 88 9.96 -27.17 -6.64
N GLU A 89 10.31 -27.01 -7.92
CA GLU A 89 11.02 -25.84 -8.41
C GLU A 89 10.13 -24.59 -8.35
N LEU A 90 8.86 -24.70 -8.76
CA LEU A 90 7.89 -23.61 -8.67
C LEU A 90 7.73 -23.09 -7.23
N MET A 91 7.66 -23.99 -6.24
CA MET A 91 7.55 -23.60 -4.83
C MET A 91 8.78 -22.84 -4.32
N ILE A 92 9.98 -23.25 -4.74
CA ILE A 92 11.24 -22.59 -4.35
C ILE A 92 11.33 -21.22 -5.01
N VAL A 93 11.03 -21.13 -6.30
CA VAL A 93 11.06 -19.88 -7.07
C VAL A 93 10.05 -18.88 -6.51
N GLY A 94 8.83 -19.33 -6.16
CA GLY A 94 7.82 -18.47 -5.55
C GLY A 94 8.29 -17.87 -4.21
N ARG A 95 8.85 -18.69 -3.32
CA ARG A 95 9.41 -18.19 -2.05
C ARG A 95 10.56 -17.21 -2.25
N CYS A 96 11.44 -17.49 -3.20
CA CYS A 96 12.55 -16.59 -3.54
C CYS A 96 12.03 -15.25 -4.08
N PHE A 97 11.01 -15.28 -4.95
CA PHE A 97 10.41 -14.08 -5.52
C PHE A 97 9.76 -13.18 -4.45
N VAL A 98 9.08 -13.77 -3.46
CA VAL A 98 8.53 -13.00 -2.34
C VAL A 98 9.63 -12.26 -1.58
N ILE A 99 10.75 -12.92 -1.28
CA ILE A 99 11.89 -12.28 -0.59
C ILE A 99 12.43 -11.10 -1.42
N VAL A 100 12.60 -11.29 -2.72
CA VAL A 100 13.06 -10.23 -3.63
C VAL A 100 12.08 -9.04 -3.65
N MET A 101 10.77 -9.31 -3.74
CA MET A 101 9.73 -8.28 -3.71
C MET A 101 9.70 -7.50 -2.39
N VAL A 102 9.91 -8.17 -1.25
CA VAL A 102 10.00 -7.51 0.06
C VAL A 102 11.20 -6.56 0.11
N VAL A 103 12.36 -6.99 -0.38
CA VAL A 103 13.57 -6.14 -0.43
C VAL A 103 13.33 -4.92 -1.31
N ILE A 104 12.78 -5.10 -2.52
CA ILE A 104 12.47 -3.99 -3.42
C ILE A 104 11.47 -3.02 -2.77
N SER A 105 10.44 -3.55 -2.09
CA SER A 105 9.43 -2.74 -1.40
C SER A 105 10.04 -1.86 -0.30
N ILE A 106 10.98 -2.40 0.50
CA ILE A 106 11.69 -1.64 1.54
C ILE A 106 12.57 -0.55 0.90
N LEU A 107 13.27 -0.87 -0.19
CA LEU A 107 14.09 0.10 -0.93
C LEU A 107 13.27 1.21 -1.59
N TRP A 108 11.98 0.98 -1.83
CA TRP A 108 11.08 1.95 -2.45
C TRP A 108 10.50 2.98 -1.46
N ILE A 109 10.59 2.73 -0.15
CA ILE A 109 10.10 3.64 0.92
C ILE A 109 10.68 5.07 0.80
N PRO A 110 12.01 5.29 0.68
CA PRO A 110 12.55 6.64 0.60
C PRO A 110 12.07 7.42 -0.63
N ILE A 111 11.92 6.73 -1.77
CA ILE A 111 11.41 7.34 -3.01
C ILE A 111 9.99 7.86 -2.79
N ILE A 112 9.15 7.05 -2.14
CA ILE A 112 7.79 7.43 -1.81
C ILE A 112 7.78 8.65 -0.88
N GLN A 113 8.66 8.70 0.13
CA GLN A 113 8.73 9.82 1.07
C GLN A 113 9.11 11.14 0.39
N GLU A 114 10.03 11.12 -0.57
CA GLU A 114 10.42 12.33 -1.33
C GLU A 114 9.32 12.82 -2.28
N MET A 115 8.58 11.90 -2.91
CA MET A 115 7.51 12.24 -3.84
C MET A 115 6.25 12.75 -3.14
N GLN A 116 6.06 12.42 -1.86
CA GLN A 116 4.71 12.39 -1.31
C GLN A 116 4.14 13.68 -0.81
N ASN A 117 4.92 14.71 -0.47
CA ASN A 117 4.39 15.98 0.05
C ASN A 117 3.13 15.75 0.94
N GLY A 118 3.13 14.75 1.84
CA GLY A 118 2.00 14.45 2.73
C GLY A 118 0.71 13.77 2.20
N GLU A 119 0.58 13.42 0.91
CA GLU A 119 -0.67 12.86 0.35
C GLU A 119 -0.50 11.49 -0.35
N LEU A 120 -0.24 10.44 0.45
CA LEU A 120 -0.07 9.05 -0.03
C LEU A 120 -1.28 8.53 -0.81
N TYR A 121 -2.50 8.91 -0.42
CA TYR A 121 -3.72 8.44 -1.08
C TYR A 121 -3.83 8.93 -2.52
N ILE A 122 -3.54 10.22 -2.78
CA ILE A 122 -3.60 10.79 -4.13
C ILE A 122 -2.58 10.10 -5.04
N TYR A 123 -1.37 9.84 -4.55
CA TYR A 123 -0.36 9.10 -5.29
C TYR A 123 -0.83 7.69 -5.71
N ILE A 124 -1.42 6.92 -4.79
CA ILE A 124 -1.96 5.59 -5.10
C ILE A 124 -3.09 5.70 -6.12
N GLN A 125 -3.96 6.71 -5.97
CA GLN A 125 -5.08 6.93 -6.87
C GLN A 125 -4.62 7.32 -8.28
N ASP A 126 -3.60 8.15 -8.41
CA ASP A 126 -3.03 8.54 -9.70
C ASP A 126 -2.45 7.33 -10.45
N ILE A 127 -1.74 6.44 -9.75
CA ILE A 127 -1.24 5.19 -10.34
C ILE A 127 -2.39 4.28 -10.76
N ALA A 128 -3.38 4.10 -9.87
CA ALA A 128 -4.55 3.27 -10.16
C ALA A 128 -5.37 3.84 -11.33
N ALA A 129 -5.52 5.16 -11.42
CA ALA A 129 -6.25 5.85 -12.48
C ALA A 129 -5.55 5.72 -13.83
N ASN A 130 -4.22 5.62 -13.86
CA ASN A 130 -3.47 5.39 -15.09
C ASN A 130 -3.53 3.93 -15.57
N LEU A 131 -3.57 2.95 -14.64
CA LEU A 131 -3.52 1.52 -14.97
C LEU A 131 -4.91 0.87 -15.14
N SER A 132 -5.92 1.30 -14.39
CA SER A 132 -7.24 0.64 -14.38
C SER A 132 -8.02 0.78 -15.69
N PRO A 133 -8.08 1.96 -16.35
CA PRO A 133 -8.84 2.13 -17.59
C PRO A 133 -8.40 1.23 -18.76
N PRO A 134 -7.09 1.08 -19.10
CA PRO A 134 -6.69 0.19 -20.20
C PRO A 134 -6.97 -1.27 -19.90
N ILE A 135 -6.76 -1.71 -18.65
CA ILE A 135 -7.08 -3.08 -18.22
C ILE A 135 -8.58 -3.34 -18.34
N ALA A 136 -9.41 -2.41 -17.86
CA ALA A 136 -10.86 -2.49 -17.99
C ALA A 136 -11.32 -2.51 -19.46
N ALA A 137 -10.73 -1.69 -20.32
CA ALA A 137 -11.05 -1.68 -21.74
C ALA A 137 -10.75 -3.03 -22.42
N ILE A 138 -9.61 -3.66 -22.11
CA ILE A 138 -9.26 -4.99 -22.63
C ILE A 138 -10.26 -6.04 -22.15
N TYR A 139 -10.61 -6.07 -20.86
CA TYR A 139 -11.59 -7.02 -20.34
C TYR A 139 -12.98 -6.83 -20.94
N ILE A 140 -13.44 -5.58 -21.06
CA ILE A 140 -14.75 -5.27 -21.65
C ILE A 140 -14.75 -5.70 -23.12
N LEU A 141 -13.71 -5.39 -23.89
CA LEU A 141 -13.59 -5.82 -25.28
C LEU A 141 -13.55 -7.35 -25.38
N ALA A 142 -12.78 -8.05 -24.54
CA ALA A 142 -12.70 -9.51 -24.55
C ALA A 142 -14.06 -10.19 -24.27
N ILE A 143 -14.91 -9.59 -23.44
CA ILE A 143 -16.23 -10.13 -23.10
C ILE A 143 -17.29 -9.71 -24.13
N ALA A 144 -17.33 -8.44 -24.50
CA ALA A 144 -18.35 -7.87 -25.38
C ALA A 144 -18.10 -8.20 -26.87
N TRP A 145 -16.84 -8.37 -27.27
CA TRP A 145 -16.44 -8.63 -28.64
C TRP A 145 -15.92 -10.06 -28.78
N LYS A 146 -16.83 -10.98 -29.08
CA LYS A 146 -16.59 -12.44 -29.15
C LYS A 146 -15.92 -12.92 -30.45
N ARG A 147 -15.35 -12.00 -31.23
CA ARG A 147 -14.87 -12.25 -32.59
C ARG A 147 -13.41 -12.68 -32.60
#